data_AF-A0A356F685-F1
#
_entry.id   AF-A0A356F685-F1
#
_cell.length_a   1.000
_cell.length_b   1.000
_cell.length_c   1.000
_cell.angle_alpha   90.00
_cell.angle_beta   90.00
_cell.angle_gamma   90.00
#
_symmetry.space_group_name_H-M   'P 1'
#
loop_
_entity.id
_entity.type
_entity.pdbx_description
1 polymer ?
#
loop_
_entity_poly.entity_id
_entity_poly.type
_entity_poly.pdbx_seq_one_letter_code
_entity_poly.pdbx_strand_id
1 'polypeptide(L)'
;MKKLSPQLYFLRKTIDFFMVGMFVVLLLFFWTLYKGPISVPYLKPYIIQALNYDESDYSVGIGDVNLELVRSVQPLRITAEDINLKKKDGTFAISAPKLYLSFSLR
;
A
#
# COMPACT_ATOMS: atom_id res chain seq x y z
N MET A 1 -28.42 22.19 -29.20
CA MET A 1 -27.20 21.45 -28.79
C MET A 1 -25.99 22.23 -29.29
N LYS A 2 -25.12 22.75 -28.39
CA LYS A 2 -23.93 23.51 -28.82
C LYS A 2 -22.94 22.53 -29.45
N LYS A 3 -22.54 22.77 -30.70
CA LYS A 3 -21.52 21.97 -31.40
C LYS A 3 -20.18 22.19 -30.68
N LEU A 4 -19.59 21.12 -30.15
CA LEU A 4 -18.25 21.15 -29.56
C LEU A 4 -17.23 21.41 -30.68
N SER A 5 -16.17 22.15 -30.38
CA SER A 5 -15.06 22.27 -31.32
C SER A 5 -14.44 20.89 -31.57
N PRO A 6 -13.91 20.60 -32.78
CA PRO A 6 -13.33 19.30 -33.10
C PRO A 6 -12.25 18.84 -32.10
N GLN A 7 -11.45 19.79 -31.60
CA GLN A 7 -10.40 19.55 -30.61
C GLN A 7 -10.96 19.15 -29.23
N LEU A 8 -11.99 19.85 -28.76
CA LEU A 8 -12.63 19.57 -27.47
C LEU A 8 -13.38 18.23 -27.50
N TYR A 9 -13.98 17.90 -28.64
CA TYR A 9 -14.59 16.58 -28.86
C TYR A 9 -13.57 15.45 -28.79
N PHE A 10 -12.41 15.62 -29.45
CA PHE A 10 -11.34 14.62 -29.41
C PHE A 10 -10.79 14.42 -27.99
N LEU A 11 -10.49 15.51 -27.27
CA LEU A 11 -9.99 15.46 -25.89
C LEU A 11 -10.98 14.79 -24.93
N ARG A 12 -12.27 15.13 -25.03
CA ARG A 12 -13.28 14.49 -24.19
C ARG A 12 -13.36 12.99 -24.46
N LYS A 13 -13.32 12.61 -25.74
CA LYS A 13 -13.39 11.21 -26.14
C LYS A 13 -12.18 10.40 -25.66
N THR A 14 -10.97 10.96 -25.68
CA THR A 14 -9.79 10.28 -25.15
C THR A 14 -9.87 10.12 -23.63
N ILE A 15 -10.36 11.13 -22.90
CA ILE A 15 -10.61 11.04 -21.46
C ILE A 15 -11.63 9.96 -21.15
N ASP A 16 -12.73 9.88 -21.90
CA ASP A 16 -13.76 8.85 -21.70
C ASP A 16 -13.16 7.44 -21.88
N PHE A 17 -12.36 7.20 -22.93
CA PHE A 17 -11.67 5.92 -23.12
C PHE A 17 -10.65 5.62 -22.02
N PHE A 18 -9.89 6.64 -21.58
CA PHE A 18 -8.94 6.49 -20.49
C PHE A 18 -9.63 6.12 -19.18
N MET A 19 -10.77 6.75 -18.85
CA MET A 19 -11.54 6.42 -17.66
C MET A 19 -12.08 4.99 -17.69
N VAL A 20 -12.58 4.53 -18.84
CA VAL A 20 -13.03 3.13 -18.99
C VAL A 20 -11.85 2.17 -18.81
N GLY A 21 -10.70 2.46 -19.42
CA GLY A 21 -9.49 1.66 -19.24
C GLY A 21 -9.02 1.61 -17.78
N MET A 22 -8.96 2.77 -17.12
CA MET A 22 -8.63 2.89 -15.70
C MET A 22 -9.60 2.08 -14.83
N PHE A 23 -10.90 2.13 -15.13
CA PHE A 23 -11.91 1.39 -14.41
C PHE A 23 -11.70 -0.13 -14.52
N VAL A 24 -11.40 -0.64 -15.73
CA VAL A 24 -11.09 -2.07 -15.93
C VAL A 24 -9.84 -2.47 -15.14
N VAL A 25 -8.77 -1.67 -15.17
CA VAL A 25 -7.55 -1.93 -14.39
C VAL A 25 -7.84 -1.94 -12.88
N LEU A 26 -8.66 -1.00 -12.40
CA LEU A 26 -9.06 -0.92 -11.00
C LEU A 26 -9.88 -2.13 -10.55
N LEU A 27 -10.78 -2.64 -11.41
CA LEU A 27 -11.50 -3.89 -11.15
C LEU A 27 -10.56 -5.09 -11.09
N LEU A 28 -9.59 -5.19 -12.01
CA LEU A 28 -8.56 -6.24 -11.99
C LEU A 28 -7.67 -6.16 -10.74
N PHE A 29 -7.37 -4.95 -10.28
CA PHE A 29 -6.64 -4.73 -9.03
C PHE A 29 -7.42 -5.28 -7.84
N PHE A 30 -8.70 -4.92 -7.67
CA PHE A 30 -9.53 -5.48 -6.60
C PHE A 30 -9.72 -6.98 -6.72
N TRP A 31 -9.86 -7.51 -7.93
CA TRP A 31 -9.94 -8.95 -8.18
C TRP A 31 -8.66 -9.68 -7.75
N THR A 32 -7.50 -9.10 -8.03
CA THR A 32 -6.20 -9.66 -7.62
C THR A 32 -6.07 -9.63 -6.10
N LEU A 33 -6.46 -8.52 -5.47
CA LEU A 33 -6.44 -8.35 -4.02
C LEU A 33 -7.42 -9.31 -3.31
N TYR A 34 -8.53 -9.66 -3.95
CA TYR A 34 -9.48 -10.66 -3.44
C TYR A 34 -8.91 -12.09 -3.46
N LYS A 35 -8.02 -12.41 -4.42
CA LYS A 35 -7.38 -13.73 -4.51
C LYS A 35 -6.34 -13.95 -3.43
N GLY A 36 -5.72 -12.89 -2.92
CA GLY A 36 -4.73 -12.98 -1.86
C GLY A 36 -3.89 -11.71 -1.70
N PRO A 37 -2.91 -11.74 -0.77
CA PRO A 37 -2.05 -10.60 -0.50
C PRO A 37 -1.18 -10.25 -1.71
N ILE A 38 -1.02 -8.95 -1.96
CA ILE A 38 -0.12 -8.42 -3.00
C ILE A 38 1.12 -7.85 -2.34
N SER A 39 2.29 -8.27 -2.77
CA SER A 39 3.56 -7.72 -2.28
C SER A 39 3.72 -6.27 -2.73
N VAL A 40 4.02 -5.39 -1.78
CA VAL A 40 4.20 -3.95 -1.96
C VAL A 40 5.57 -3.53 -1.40
N PRO A 41 6.68 -4.00 -1.99
CA PRO A 41 8.03 -3.78 -1.47
C PRO A 41 8.43 -2.31 -1.45
N TYR A 42 7.79 -1.48 -2.26
CA TYR A 42 8.02 -0.03 -2.29
C TYR A 42 7.56 0.68 -1.00
N LEU A 43 6.63 0.11 -0.22
CA LEU A 43 6.25 0.67 1.10
C LEU A 43 7.31 0.42 2.16
N LYS A 44 8.12 -0.62 2.01
CA LYS A 44 9.14 -1.04 2.98
C LYS A 44 10.04 0.11 3.45
N PRO A 45 10.71 0.90 2.58
CA PRO A 45 11.57 1.99 3.04
C PRO A 45 10.81 3.06 3.82
N TYR A 46 9.58 3.38 3.43
CA TYR A 46 8.76 4.38 4.12
C TYR A 46 8.31 3.90 5.50
N ILE A 47 7.93 2.63 5.63
CA ILE A 47 7.57 2.03 6.92
C ILE A 47 8.80 1.94 7.83
N ILE A 48 9.95 1.51 7.31
CA ILE A 48 11.21 1.48 8.07
C ILE A 48 11.59 2.88 8.53
N GLN A 49 11.49 3.90 7.68
CA GLN A 49 11.78 5.28 8.03
C GLN A 49 10.81 5.81 9.11
N ALA A 50 9.52 5.49 9.00
CA ALA A 50 8.53 5.89 9.99
C ALA A 50 8.73 5.21 11.35
N LEU A 51 9.20 3.96 11.36
CA LEU A 51 9.45 3.20 12.59
C LEU A 51 10.81 3.52 13.21
N ASN A 52 11.82 3.82 12.39
CA ASN A 52 13.19 4.17 12.81
C ASN A 52 13.39 5.68 12.81
N TYR A 53 12.56 6.41 13.56
CA TYR A 53 12.79 7.83 13.79
C TYR A 53 14.05 8.05 14.64
N ASP A 54 14.78 9.15 14.43
CA ASP A 54 16.15 9.37 14.94
C ASP A 54 16.29 9.25 16.47
N GLU A 55 15.26 9.60 17.24
CA GLU A 55 15.28 9.51 18.72
C GLU A 55 14.93 8.13 19.27
N SER A 56 14.63 7.13 18.41
CA SER A 56 14.32 5.78 18.89
C SER A 56 15.58 5.00 19.27
N ASP A 57 15.60 4.38 20.45
CA ASP A 57 16.65 3.46 20.89
C ASP A 57 16.62 2.10 20.17
N TYR A 58 15.68 1.94 19.23
CA TYR A 58 15.36 0.68 18.57
C TYR A 58 15.53 0.81 17.05
N SER A 59 15.94 -0.27 16.41
CA SER A 59 16.00 -0.42 14.97
C SER A 59 15.07 -1.55 14.55
N VAL A 60 14.19 -1.25 13.61
CA VAL A 60 13.23 -2.16 13.01
C VAL A 60 13.70 -2.51 11.60
N GLY A 61 13.96 -3.79 11.38
CA GLY A 61 14.09 -4.40 10.07
C GLY A 61 12.81 -5.11 9.69
N ILE A 62 12.41 -5.03 8.42
CA ILE A 62 11.24 -5.71 7.86
C ILE A 62 11.71 -6.56 6.68
N GLY A 63 11.21 -7.79 6.55
CA GLY A 63 11.44 -8.64 5.39
C GLY A 63 10.57 -8.18 4.23
N ASP A 64 9.30 -8.53 4.28
CA ASP A 64 8.31 -8.23 3.24
C ASP A 64 7.15 -7.38 3.75
N VAL A 65 6.52 -6.67 2.82
CA VAL A 65 5.31 -5.87 3.09
C VAL A 65 4.26 -6.26 2.07
N ASN A 66 3.09 -6.66 2.58
CA ASN A 66 1.98 -7.18 1.80
C ASN A 66 0.72 -6.33 2.03
N LEU A 67 -0.05 -6.14 0.97
CA LEU A 67 -1.38 -5.52 0.99
C LEU A 67 -2.44 -6.60 0.89
N GLU A 68 -3.36 -6.67 1.85
CA GLU A 68 -4.35 -7.73 1.95
C GLU A 68 -5.76 -7.15 2.06
N LEU A 69 -6.72 -7.80 1.37
CA LEU A 69 -8.14 -7.54 1.56
C LEU A 69 -8.67 -8.43 2.70
N VAL A 70 -9.18 -7.82 3.76
CA VAL A 70 -9.66 -8.53 4.96
C VAL A 70 -11.15 -8.32 5.12
N ARG A 71 -11.89 -9.34 5.57
CA ARG A 71 -13.32 -9.21 5.88
C ARG A 71 -13.52 -8.55 7.25
N SER A 72 -13.21 -7.26 7.35
CA SER A 72 -13.29 -6.47 8.59
C SER A 72 -13.81 -5.06 8.35
N VAL A 73 -14.02 -4.30 9.43
CA VAL A 73 -14.43 -2.88 9.39
C VAL A 73 -13.44 -2.04 8.58
N GLN A 74 -12.17 -2.43 8.60
CA GLN A 74 -11.13 -1.90 7.71
C GLN A 74 -10.80 -2.98 6.67
N PRO A 75 -11.36 -2.89 5.44
CA PRO A 75 -11.27 -3.96 4.46
C PRO A 75 -9.89 -4.06 3.81
N LEU A 76 -9.04 -3.05 3.96
CA LEU A 76 -7.68 -3.01 3.43
C LEU A 76 -6.69 -3.00 4.59
N ARG A 77 -5.72 -3.92 4.57
CA ARG A 77 -4.69 -4.03 5.62
C ARG A 77 -3.31 -4.13 5.01
N ILE A 78 -2.35 -3.45 5.63
CA ILE A 78 -0.94 -3.59 5.34
C ILE A 78 -0.32 -4.50 6.40
N THR A 79 0.41 -5.49 5.94
CA THR A 79 1.06 -6.50 6.76
C THR A 79 2.55 -6.42 6.51
N ALA A 80 3.35 -6.42 7.58
CA ALA A 80 4.79 -6.65 7.51
C ALA A 80 5.10 -8.08 7.96
N GLU A 81 6.05 -8.72 7.29
CA GLU A 81 6.52 -10.08 7.57
C GLU A 81 8.02 -10.07 7.87
N ASP A 82 8.47 -11.06 8.65
CA ASP A 82 9.86 -11.21 9.10
C ASP A 82 10.45 -9.93 9.73
N ILE A 83 9.79 -9.46 10.79
CA ILE A 83 10.21 -8.26 11.50
C ILE A 83 11.30 -8.60 12.51
N ASN A 84 12.37 -7.81 12.49
CA ASN A 84 13.46 -7.89 13.45
C ASN A 84 13.60 -6.54 14.16
N LEU A 85 13.27 -6.53 15.45
CA LEU A 85 13.45 -5.39 16.33
C LEU A 85 14.75 -5.59 17.10
N LYS A 86 15.66 -4.61 17.06
CA LYS A 86 16.93 -4.64 17.80
C LYS A 86 17.11 -3.35 18.55
N LYS A 87 17.48 -3.41 19.83
CA LYS A 87 17.94 -2.22 20.55
C LYS A 87 19.33 -1.83 20.03
N LYS A 88 19.59 -0.53 19.85
CA LYS A 88 20.89 -0.01 19.36
C LYS A 88 22.06 -0.46 20.24
N ASP A 89 21.83 -0.61 21.54
CA ASP A 89 22.83 -1.07 22.51
C ASP A 89 23.11 -2.59 22.46
N GLY A 90 22.44 -3.34 21.59
CA GLY A 90 22.62 -4.80 21.44
C GLY A 90 22.06 -5.66 22.58
N THR A 91 21.48 -5.04 23.62
CA THR A 91 20.96 -5.73 24.81
C THR A 91 19.70 -6.54 24.55
N PHE A 92 19.00 -6.29 23.44
CA PHE A 92 17.70 -6.90 23.18
C PHE A 92 17.41 -7.03 21.69
N ALA A 93 16.92 -8.20 21.29
CA ALA A 93 16.43 -8.48 19.94
C ALA A 93 15.13 -9.29 20.01
N ILE A 94 14.08 -8.82 19.33
CA ILE A 94 12.83 -9.56 19.11
C ILE A 94 12.72 -9.82 17.62
N SER A 95 12.37 -11.07 17.27
CA SER A 95 11.87 -11.40 15.94
C SER A 95 10.37 -11.70 16.04
N ALA A 96 9.59 -11.07 15.16
CA ALA A 96 8.17 -11.30 15.05
C ALA A 96 7.84 -11.79 13.62
N PRO A 97 7.07 -12.87 13.47
CA PRO A 97 6.79 -13.41 12.14
C PRO A 97 5.88 -12.48 11.32
N LYS A 98 4.96 -11.76 11.98
CA LYS A 98 3.96 -10.93 11.29
C LYS A 98 3.53 -9.74 12.17
N LEU A 99 3.47 -8.55 11.58
CA LEU A 99 2.89 -7.35 12.19
C LEU A 99 1.78 -6.79 11.29
N TYR A 100 0.71 -6.34 11.91
CA TYR A 100 -0.40 -5.69 11.22
C TYR A 100 -0.33 -4.19 11.44
N LEU A 101 -0.27 -3.43 10.34
CA LEU A 101 -0.29 -1.98 10.37
C LEU A 101 -1.66 -1.49 9.91
N SER A 102 -2.38 -0.82 10.81
CA SER A 102 -3.65 -0.16 10.53
C SER A 102 -3.45 1.36 10.56
N PHE A 103 -3.75 2.03 9.44
CA PHE A 103 -3.75 3.48 9.38
C PHE A 103 -5.17 4.00 9.65
N SER A 104 -5.32 4.85 10.67
CA SER A 104 -6.54 5.61 10.88
C SER A 104 -6.40 6.96 10.22
N LEU A 105 -7.20 7.23 9.18
CA LEU A 105 -7.41 8.59 8.70
C LEU A 105 -8.35 9.25 9.71
N ARG A 106 -7.84 10.24 10.45
CA ARG A 106 -8.64 11.10 11.33
C ARG A 106 -8.90 12.42 10.64
#